data_AF-A0A271KNF9-F1
#
_entry.id   AF-A0A271KNF9-F1
#
_cell.length_a   1.000
_cell.length_b   1.000
_cell.length_c   1.000
_cell.angle_alpha   90.00
_cell.angle_beta   90.00
_cell.angle_gamma   90.00
#
_symmetry.space_group_name_H-M   'P 1'
#
loop_
_entity.id
_entity.type
_entity.pdbx_description
1 polymer ?
#
loop_
_entity_poly.entity_id
_entity_poly.type
_entity_poly.pdbx_seq_one_letter_code
_entity_poly.pdbx_strand_id
1 'polypeptide(L)' 'MRLSAAMIENIRLRVSPEEKHALRAAALKRGLTLSEYIREAATEASQRAAA' A
#
# COMPACT_ATOMS: atom_id res chain seq x y z
N MET A 1 11.24 -21.19 10.61
CA MET A 1 10.62 -19.85 10.68
C MET A 1 9.11 -20.03 10.74
N ARG A 2 8.44 -19.60 11.82
CA ARG A 2 6.97 -19.54 11.87
C ARG A 2 6.53 -18.33 11.05
N LEU A 3 5.81 -18.53 9.96
CA LEU A 3 5.14 -17.46 9.21
C LEU A 3 4.12 -16.80 10.15
N SER A 4 4.26 -15.50 10.43
CA SER A 4 3.25 -14.76 11.20
C SER A 4 2.02 -14.55 10.32
N ALA A 5 0.83 -14.54 10.91
CA ALA A 5 -0.44 -14.34 10.19
C ALA A 5 -0.47 -13.05 9.36
N ALA A 6 0.33 -12.04 9.73
CA ALA A 6 0.50 -10.81 8.95
C ALA A 6 1.08 -11.03 7.55
N MET A 7 1.76 -12.16 7.29
CA MET A 7 2.29 -12.50 5.97
C MET A 7 1.30 -13.21 5.04
N ILE A 8 0.16 -13.69 5.56
CA ILE A 8 -0.86 -14.41 4.77
C ILE A 8 -1.61 -13.46 3.83
N GLU A 9 -1.67 -12.17 4.14
CA GLU A 9 -2.41 -11.15 3.37
C GLU A 9 -1.51 -10.17 2.62
N ASN A 10 -0.44 -10.67 2.00
CA ASN A 10 0.40 -9.82 1.15
C ASN A 10 -0.28 -9.55 -0.20
N ILE A 11 -0.76 -8.31 -0.39
CA ILE A 11 -1.25 -7.84 -1.68
C ILE A 11 -0.03 -7.56 -2.58
N ARG A 12 0.04 -8.25 -3.72
CA ARG A 12 1.07 -8.01 -4.74
C ARG A 12 0.51 -7.10 -5.82
N LEU A 13 1.18 -5.97 -6.03
CA LEU A 13 0.82 -4.99 -7.04
C LEU A 13 1.91 -4.91 -8.10
N ARG A 14 1.50 -4.92 -9.37
CA ARG A 14 2.37 -4.59 -10.50
C ARG A 14 2.11 -3.14 -10.89
N VAL A 15 3.16 -2.35 -10.85
CA VAL A 15 3.18 -0.94 -11.23
C VAL A 15 4.47 -0.69 -12.00
N SER A 16 4.49 0.36 -12.80
CA SER A 16 5.70 0.80 -13.49
C SER A 16 6.75 1.28 -12.47
N PRO A 17 8.04 1.34 -12.85
CA PRO A 17 9.08 1.93 -12.01
C PRO A 17 8.76 3.37 -11.59
N GLU A 18 8.26 4.19 -12.52
CA GLU A 18 7.92 5.60 -12.30
C GLU A 18 6.79 5.73 -11.27
N GLU A 19 5.74 4.91 -11.40
CA GLU A 19 4.63 4.86 -10.45
C GLU A 19 5.13 4.45 -9.06
N LYS A 20 6.00 3.43 -8.98
CA LYS A 20 6.60 3.01 -7.71
C LYS A 20 7.41 4.13 -7.05
N HIS A 21 8.13 4.93 -7.83
CA HIS A 21 8.86 6.09 -7.31
C HIS A 21 7.92 7.15 -6.76
N ALA A 22 6.84 7.47 -7.49
CA ALA A 22 5.82 8.41 -7.03
C ALA A 22 5.15 7.95 -5.73
N LEU A 23 4.77 6.67 -5.65
CA LEU A 23 4.14 6.07 -4.46
C LEU A 23 5.08 6.11 -3.25
N ARG A 24 6.38 5.81 -3.44
CA ARG A 24 7.38 5.93 -2.36
C ARG A 24 7.54 7.36 -1.88
N ALA A 25 7.61 8.33 -2.80
CA ALA A 25 7.71 9.73 -2.42
C ALA A 25 6.48 10.21 -1.64
N ALA A 26 5.29 9.76 -2.01
CA ALA A 26 4.06 10.06 -1.30
C ALA A 26 4.03 9.44 0.11
N ALA A 27 4.44 8.18 0.24
CA ALA A 27 4.54 7.50 1.54
C ALA A 27 5.51 8.21 2.48
N LEU A 28 6.70 8.60 1.98
CA LEU A 28 7.71 9.33 2.75
C LEU A 28 7.19 10.69 3.25
N LYS A 29 6.45 11.43 2.42
CA LYS A 29 5.84 12.72 2.83
C LYS A 29 4.86 12.58 4.00
N ARG A 30 4.26 11.40 4.17
CA ARG A 30 3.34 11.09 5.27
C ARG A 30 4.01 10.36 6.44
N GLY A 31 5.32 10.07 6.36
CA GLY A 31 6.05 9.31 7.38
C GLY A 31 5.64 7.83 7.45
N LEU A 32 5.05 7.29 6.38
CA LEU A 32 4.55 5.91 6.31
C LEU A 32 5.49 5.02 5.50
N THR A 33 5.44 3.71 5.77
CA THR A 33 6.00 2.74 4.83
C THR A 33 5.16 2.65 3.57
N LEU A 34 5.74 2.16 2.47
CA LEU A 34 5.02 1.99 1.21
C LEU A 34 3.79 1.07 1.38
N SER A 35 3.90 0.00 2.18
CA SER A 35 2.80 -0.94 2.40
C SER A 35 1.66 -0.33 3.20
N GLU A 36 1.96 0.47 4.23
CA GLU A 36 0.95 1.19 5.02
C GLU A 36 0.23 2.22 4.17
N TYR A 37 0.99 3.03 3.42
CA TYR A 37 0.44 4.03 2.51
C TYR A 37 -0.53 3.42 1.48
N ILE A 38 -0.14 2.30 0.87
CA ILE A 38 -1.01 1.61 -0.10
C ILE A 38 -2.26 1.04 0.58
N ARG A 39 -2.14 0.51 1.81
CA ARG A 39 -3.30 -0.01 2.56
C ARG A 39 -4.30 1.09 2.88
N GLU A 40 -3.82 2.25 3.34
CA GLU A 40 -4.66 3.42 3.60
C GLU A 40 -5.34 3.90 2.32
N ALA A 41 -4.57 4.13 1.25
CA ALA A 41 -5.10 4.61 -0.02
C ALA A 41 -6.14 3.65 -0.62
N ALA A 42 -5.91 2.33 -0.54
CA ALA A 42 -6.87 1.33 -0.98
C ALA A 42 -8.14 1.31 -0.12
N THR A 43 -8.01 1.50 1.20
CA THR A 43 -9.16 1.58 2.11
C THR A 43 -10.01 2.81 1.82
N GLU A 44 -9.39 3.98 1.66
CA GLU A 44 -10.07 5.23 1.28
C GLU A 44 -10.75 5.13 -0.09
N ALA A 45 -10.10 4.48 -1.06
CA ALA A 45 -10.69 4.26 -2.38
C ALA A 45 -11.91 3.32 -2.31
N SER A 46 -11.82 2.24 -1.54
CA SER A 46 -12.93 1.30 -1.33
C SER A 46 -14.14 1.98 -0.68
N GLN A 47 -13.92 2.79 0.37
CA GLN A 47 -14.97 3.55 1.04
C GLN A 47 -15.68 4.52 0.09
N ARG A 48 -14.93 5.19 -0.79
CA ARG A 48 -15.50 6.09 -1.81
C ARG A 48 -16.27 5.35 -2.90
N ALA A 49 -15.86 4.14 -3.26
CA ALA A 49 -16.56 3.33 -4.26
C ALA A 49 -17.85 2.69 -3.73
N ALA A 50 -17.97 2.53 -2.41
CA ALA A 50 -19.14 1.96 -1.75
C ALA A 50 -20.23 3.00 -1.42
N ALA A 51 -19.93 4.30 -1.54
CA ALA A 51 -20.85 5.42 -1.33
C ALA A 51 -21.57 5.80 -2.64
#